data_AF-A0A497FQD2-F1
#
_entry.id   AF-A0A497FQD2-F1
#
_cell.length_a   1.000
_cell.length_b   1.000
_cell.length_c   1.000
_cell.angle_alpha   90.00
_cell.angle_beta   90.00
_cell.angle_gamma   90.00
#
_symmetry.space_group_name_H-M   'P 1'
#
loop_
_entity.id
_entity.type
_entity.pdbx_description
1 polymer ?
#
loop_
_entity_poly.entity_id
_entity_poly.type
_entity_poly.pdbx_seq_one_letter_code
_entity_poly.pdbx_strand_id
1 'polypeptide(L)'
;MEYSMVNILITTKVDKMGRTVIPSPIRKILGIREGDHVEWVIEEGRVVVRKKIQVNEDAVRRRFKELRAKAPKCFVEKEEREDKWALEYWALAKLGL
;
A
#
# COMPACT_ATOMS: atom_id res chain seq x y z
N MET A 1 0.43 14.30 4.03
CA MET A 1 1.86 14.34 3.67
C MET A 1 1.91 14.44 2.16
N GLU A 2 2.05 15.66 1.64
CA GLU A 2 2.31 15.86 0.21
C GLU A 2 3.67 15.27 -0.10
N TYR A 3 3.69 14.20 -0.90
CA TYR A 3 4.92 13.79 -1.55
C TYR A 3 5.25 14.88 -2.56
N SER A 4 6.22 15.73 -2.25
CA SER A 4 6.76 16.65 -3.25
C SER A 4 7.29 15.79 -4.39
N MET A 5 6.64 15.88 -5.56
CA MET A 5 7.13 15.22 -6.77
C MET A 5 8.43 15.90 -7.18
N VAL A 6 9.54 15.27 -6.80
CA VAL A 6 10.86 15.67 -7.26
C VAL A 6 10.97 15.29 -8.73
N ASN A 7 10.65 16.23 -9.62
CA ASN A 7 10.83 16.05 -11.06
C ASN A 7 12.28 16.37 -11.43
N ILE A 8 13.08 15.33 -11.64
CA ILE A 8 14.48 15.45 -12.08
C ILE A 8 14.59 14.90 -13.50
N LEU A 9 14.87 15.79 -14.46
CA LEU A 9 15.20 15.42 -15.82
C LEU A 9 16.73 15.29 -15.96
N ILE A 10 17.22 14.07 -16.15
CA ILE A 10 18.63 13.78 -16.43
C ILE A 10 18.70 12.90 -17.66
N THR A 11 19.58 13.25 -18.60
CA THR A 11 19.85 12.44 -19.80
C THR A 11 21.19 11.73 -19.63
N THR A 12 21.23 10.43 -19.92
CA THR A 12 22.46 9.64 -19.98
C THR A 12 22.61 9.01 -21.35
N LYS A 13 23.85 8.89 -21.82
CA LYS A 13 24.15 8.25 -23.10
C LYS A 13 24.15 6.74 -22.92
N VAL A 14 23.60 6.04 -23.90
CA VAL A 14 23.69 4.58 -24.00
C VAL A 14 25.09 4.19 -24.50
N ASP A 15 25.74 3.26 -23.82
CA ASP A 15 27.04 2.73 -24.26
C ASP A 15 26.92 1.78 -25.46
N LYS A 16 28.05 1.25 -25.95
CA LYS A 16 28.08 0.32 -27.09
C LYS A 16 27.35 -1.01 -26.82
N MET A 17 27.08 -1.32 -25.56
CA MET A 17 26.45 -2.57 -25.13
C MET A 17 25.00 -2.36 -24.65
N GLY A 18 24.41 -1.19 -24.93
CA GLY A 18 23.02 -0.91 -24.60
C GLY A 18 22.78 -0.53 -23.14
N ARG A 19 23.83 -0.24 -22.37
CA ARG A 19 23.72 0.09 -20.93
C ARG A 19 23.68 1.60 -20.73
N THR A 20 22.95 2.02 -19.71
CA THR A 20 22.95 3.40 -19.23
C THR A 20 23.41 3.45 -17.78
N VAL A 21 24.17 4.47 -17.44
CA VAL A 21 24.55 4.72 -16.04
C VAL A 21 23.34 5.30 -15.30
N ILE A 22 23.01 4.75 -14.14
CA ILE A 22 22.02 5.36 -13.24
C ILE A 22 22.69 6.58 -12.58
N PRO A 23 22.19 7.81 -12.79
CA PRO A 23 22.79 9.03 -12.24
C PRO A 23 22.89 8.99 -10.71
N SER A 24 23.95 9.58 -10.15
CA SER A 24 24.18 9.63 -8.70
C SER A 24 22.98 10.18 -7.89
N PRO A 25 22.29 11.26 -8.31
CA PRO A 25 21.10 11.74 -7.60
C PRO A 25 19.98 10.71 -7.52
N ILE A 26 19.71 10.00 -8.63
CA ILE A 26 18.68 8.98 -8.70
C ILE A 26 19.01 7.79 -7.80
N ARG A 27 20.29 7.37 -7.77
CA ARG A 27 20.74 6.30 -6.85
C ARG A 27 20.53 6.66 -5.39
N LYS A 28 20.82 7.92 -5.01
CA LYS A 28 20.64 8.40 -3.63
C LYS A 28 19.18 8.43 -3.23
N ILE A 29 18.31 8.96 -4.11
CA ILE A 29 16.86 9.05 -3.85
C ILE A 29 16.22 7.67 -3.73
N LEU A 30 16.54 6.76 -4.65
CA LEU A 30 15.99 5.39 -4.66
C LEU A 30 16.75 4.42 -3.75
N GLY A 31 17.81 4.89 -3.07
CA GLY A 31 18.66 4.06 -2.21
C GLY A 31 19.27 2.86 -2.93
N ILE A 32 19.61 2.98 -4.22
CA ILE A 32 20.20 1.90 -5.02
C ILE A 32 21.70 1.81 -4.71
N ARG A 33 22.13 0.62 -4.29
CA ARG A 33 23.52 0.29 -3.98
C ARG A 33 24.07 -0.75 -4.96
N GLU A 34 25.38 -0.94 -4.94
CA GLU A 34 26.00 -2.04 -5.66
C GLU A 34 25.44 -3.39 -5.16
N GLY A 35 25.15 -4.29 -6.10
CA GLY A 35 24.50 -5.58 -5.82
C GLY A 35 22.97 -5.54 -5.80
N ASP A 36 22.33 -4.36 -5.75
CA ASP A 36 20.88 -4.26 -5.88
C ASP A 36 20.42 -4.64 -7.30
N HIS A 37 19.16 -5.06 -7.40
CA HIS A 37 18.50 -5.31 -8.68
C HIS A 37 17.53 -4.19 -9.03
N VAL A 38 17.39 -3.91 -10.32
CA VAL A 38 16.38 -2.99 -10.86
C VAL A 38 15.47 -3.74 -11.82
N GLU A 39 14.20 -3.37 -11.84
CA GLU A 39 13.18 -3.89 -12.73
C GLU A 39 12.89 -2.86 -13.82
N TRP A 40 12.72 -3.35 -15.03
CA TRP A 40 12.36 -2.57 -16.20
C TRP A 40 10.95 -2.96 -16.62
N VAL A 41 10.04 -2.00 -16.65
CA VAL A 41 8.64 -2.21 -17.02
C VAL A 41 8.33 -1.30 -18.21
N ILE A 42 7.60 -1.83 -19.19
CA ILE A 42 7.12 -1.06 -20.34
C ILE A 42 5.65 -0.76 -20.09
N GLU A 43 5.32 0.52 -19.94
CA GLU A 43 3.96 0.99 -19.71
C GLU A 43 3.71 2.18 -20.64
N GLU A 44 2.62 2.13 -21.43
CA GLU A 44 2.17 3.24 -22.29
C GLU A 44 3.26 3.80 -23.24
N GLY A 45 4.11 2.91 -23.77
CA GLY A 45 5.22 3.30 -24.64
C GLY A 45 6.40 3.97 -23.93
N ARG A 46 6.41 3.98 -22.60
CA ARG A 46 7.50 4.48 -21.76
C ARG A 46 8.16 3.33 -21.01
N VAL A 47 9.43 3.52 -20.70
CA VAL A 47 10.18 2.59 -19.86
C VAL A 47 10.23 3.15 -18.45
N VAL A 48 9.70 2.39 -17.50
CA VAL A 48 9.77 2.68 -16.06
C VAL A 48 10.84 1.78 -15.46
N VAL A 49 11.80 2.38 -14.78
CA VAL A 49 12.86 1.67 -14.05
C VAL A 49 12.63 1.85 -12.56
N ARG A 50 12.53 0.73 -11.82
CA ARG A 50 12.31 0.75 -10.37
C ARG A 50 13.27 -0.17 -9.64
N LYS A 51 13.57 0.14 -8.38
CA LYS A 51 14.36 -0.76 -7.51
C LYS A 51 13.56 -2.04 -7.23
N LYS A 52 14.17 -3.20 -7.43
CA LYS A 52 13.58 -4.49 -7.05
C LYS A 52 13.58 -4.61 -5.54
N ILE A 53 12.40 -4.73 -4.96
CA ILE A 53 12.26 -5.04 -3.54
C ILE A 53 12.25 -6.56 -3.41
N GLN A 54 13.28 -7.11 -2.76
CA GLN A 54 13.26 -8.51 -2.39
C GLN A 54 12.30 -8.70 -1.23
N VAL A 55 11.13 -9.27 -1.52
CA VAL A 55 10.14 -9.61 -0.51
C VAL A 55 10.22 -11.11 -0.28
N ASN A 56 10.45 -11.51 0.98
CA ASN A 56 10.29 -12.90 1.37
C ASN A 56 8.79 -13.18 1.55
N GLU A 57 8.17 -13.81 0.55
CA GLU A 57 6.73 -14.11 0.55
C GLU A 57 6.30 -14.91 1.78
N ASP A 58 7.12 -15.88 2.21
CA ASP A 58 6.80 -16.72 3.36
C ASP A 58 6.83 -15.93 4.67
N ALA A 59 7.79 -15.02 4.82
CA ALA A 59 7.85 -14.13 5.97
C ALA A 59 6.63 -13.20 6.01
N VAL A 60 6.23 -12.65 4.87
CA VAL A 60 5.03 -11.80 4.76
C VAL A 60 3.77 -12.59 5.11
N ARG A 61 3.60 -13.80 4.55
CA ARG A 61 2.45 -14.67 4.84
C ARG A 61 2.36 -15.03 6.33
N ARG A 62 3.48 -15.42 6.95
CA ARG A 62 3.55 -15.71 8.40
C ARG A 62 3.12 -14.49 9.20
N ARG A 63 3.65 -13.31 8.85
CA ARG A 63 3.31 -12.06 9.55
C ARG A 63 1.84 -11.71 9.42
N PHE A 64 1.24 -11.83 8.24
CA PHE A 64 -0.19 -11.60 8.05
C PHE A 64 -1.04 -12.59 8.86
N LYS A 65 -0.64 -13.86 8.94
CA LYS A 65 -1.33 -14.87 9.75
C LYS A 65 -1.30 -14.51 11.24
N GLU A 66 -0.14 -14.12 11.75
CA GLU A 66 0.01 -13.65 13.14
C GLU A 66 -0.86 -12.43 13.44
N LEU A 67 -0.84 -11.44 12.54
CA LEU A 67 -1.62 -10.21 12.71
C LEU A 67 -3.11 -10.49 12.72
N ARG A 68 -3.61 -11.38 11.84
CA ARG A 68 -5.02 -11.80 11.84
C ARG A 68 -5.40 -12.54 13.11
N ALA A 69 -4.52 -13.38 13.65
CA ALA A 69 -4.77 -14.10 14.90
C ALA A 69 -4.80 -13.17 16.12
N LYS A 70 -3.97 -12.13 16.13
CA LYS A 70 -3.91 -11.12 17.19
C LYS A 70 -4.87 -9.96 16.97
N ALA A 71 -5.56 -9.92 15.84
CA ALA A 71 -6.47 -8.83 15.52
C ALA A 71 -7.56 -8.80 16.60
N PRO A 72 -7.76 -7.67 17.29
CA PRO A 72 -8.90 -7.54 18.17
C PRO A 72 -10.15 -7.79 17.33
N LYS A 73 -11.15 -8.44 17.93
CA LYS A 73 -12.48 -8.45 17.31
C LYS A 73 -12.85 -6.99 17.13
N CYS A 74 -13.05 -6.56 15.89
CA CYS A 74 -13.57 -5.23 15.62
C CYS A 74 -14.78 -5.03 16.52
N PHE A 75 -14.83 -3.89 17.23
CA PHE A 75 -15.95 -3.45 18.05
C PHE A 75 -17.16 -3.13 17.15
N VAL A 76 -17.56 -4.07 16.31
CA VAL A 76 -18.93 -4.13 15.85
C VAL A 76 -19.63 -4.76 17.05
N GLU A 77 -20.13 -3.92 17.95
CA GLU A 77 -21.26 -4.34 18.77
C GLU A 77 -22.23 -4.96 17.77
N LYS A 78 -22.40 -6.28 17.85
CA LYS A 78 -23.61 -6.86 17.32
C LYS A 78 -24.68 -6.17 18.14
N GLU A 79 -25.38 -5.23 17.52
CA GLU A 79 -26.66 -4.76 18.01
C GLU A 79 -27.52 -6.03 18.07
N GLU A 80 -27.43 -6.77 19.17
CA GLU A 80 -28.53 -7.60 19.62
C GLU A 80 -29.64 -6.57 19.75
N ARG A 81 -30.52 -6.53 18.76
CA ARG A 81 -31.78 -5.83 18.90
C ARG A 81 -32.44 -6.48 20.10
N GLU A 82 -32.21 -5.93 21.30
CA GLU A 82 -33.09 -6.14 22.44
C GLU A 82 -34.49 -5.95 21.87
N ASP A 83 -35.34 -6.96 22.05
CA ASP A 83 -36.68 -6.97 21.50
C ASP A 83 -37.37 -5.64 21.85
N LYS A 84 -37.40 -4.72 20.89
CA LYS A 84 -37.90 -3.35 21.02
C LYS A 84 -39.43 -3.33 21.15
N TRP A 85 -40.06 -4.40 21.63
CA TRP A 85 -41.49 -4.42 21.94
C TRP A 85 -41.85 -3.35 22.98
N ALA A 86 -40.99 -3.12 23.98
CA ALA A 86 -41.19 -2.04 24.94
C ALA A 86 -41.05 -0.64 24.31
N LEU A 87 -40.19 -0.49 23.30
CA LEU A 87 -39.96 0.78 22.62
C LEU A 87 -41.11 1.14 21.67
N GLU A 88 -41.64 0.15 20.96
CA GLU A 88 -42.77 0.31 20.04
C GLU A 88 -44.04 0.66 20.79
N TYR A 89 -44.36 -0.07 21.86
CA TYR A 89 -45.49 0.23 22.74
C TYR A 89 -45.40 1.64 23.33
N TRP A 90 -44.20 2.04 23.78
CA TRP A 90 -43.97 3.37 24.34
C TRP A 90 -44.08 4.49 23.28
N ALA A 91 -43.57 4.26 22.07
CA ALA A 91 -43.66 5.20 20.98
C ALA A 91 -45.12 5.43 20.53
N LEU A 92 -45.92 4.36 20.44
CA LEU A 92 -47.35 4.45 20.11
C LEU A 92 -48.12 5.24 21.16
N ALA A 93 -47.89 4.94 22.45
CA ALA A 93 -48.50 5.67 23.56
C ALA A 93 -48.16 7.16 23.55
N LYS A 94 -46.95 7.55 23.11
CA LYS A 94 -46.55 8.96 22.98
C LYS A 94 -47.14 9.66 21.75
N LEU A 95 -47.45 8.91 20.71
CA LEU A 95 -48.16 9.41 19.52
C LEU A 95 -49.67 9.46 19.70
N GLY A 96 -50.20 8.89 20.79
CA GLY A 96 -51.64 8.82 21.07
C GLY A 96 -52.39 7.83 20.19
N LEU A 97 -51.66 6.82 19.67
CA LEU A 97 -52.16 5.72 18.84
C LEU A 97 -52.42 4.47 19.70
#